data_AF-A0A9E0MPA4-F1
#
_entry.id   AF-A0A9E0MPA4-F1
#
_cell.length_a   1.000
_cell.length_b   1.000
_cell.length_c   1.000
_cell.angle_alpha   90.00
_cell.angle_beta   90.00
_cell.angle_gamma   90.00
#
_symmetry.space_group_name_H-M   'P 1'
#
loop_
_entity.id
_entity.type
_entity.pdbx_description
1 polymer ?
#
loop_
_entity_poly.entity_id
_entity_poly.type
_entity_poly.pdbx_seq_one_letter_code
_entity_poly.pdbx_strand_id
1 'polypeptide(L)'
;MVYSLEYDDVRSILAHVCDELAHMEGVEFLVRSFHQAAWPVSVDVDLAVLLEQLPSAVTAVRQGGSFVIDFFAQGIERVLRFERQEDMYRVTCVSREAGWVPQWDVEWIVRSELRDMLSALSIEFLRLARARCPEDVCHPWFVDWSKAVS
;
A
#
# COMPACT_ATOMS: atom_id res chain seq x y z
N MET A 1 -8.61 9.45 23.13
CA MET A 1 -7.70 8.32 23.36
C MET A 1 -6.36 8.85 23.84
N VAL A 2 -5.72 8.18 24.80
CA VAL A 2 -4.43 8.59 25.35
C VAL A 2 -3.35 8.00 24.47
N TYR A 3 -2.71 8.84 23.64
CA TYR A 3 -1.53 8.47 22.87
C TYR A 3 -0.40 8.07 23.83
N SER A 4 0.20 6.90 23.63
CA SER A 4 1.34 6.45 24.44
C SER A 4 2.61 6.63 23.61
N LEU A 5 3.43 7.60 24.02
CA LEU A 5 4.64 8.06 23.33
C LEU A 5 5.74 6.99 23.15
N GLU A 6 5.56 5.76 23.67
CA GLU A 6 6.51 4.65 23.52
C GLU A 6 6.13 3.63 22.42
N TYR A 7 4.90 3.66 21.90
CA TYR A 7 4.41 2.67 20.92
C TYR A 7 3.76 3.27 19.67
N ASP A 8 3.45 4.57 19.69
CA ASP A 8 2.86 5.23 18.53
C ASP A 8 3.97 5.71 17.60
N ASP A 9 3.88 5.34 16.32
CA ASP A 9 4.65 5.93 15.22
C ASP A 9 3.70 6.28 14.07
N VAL A 10 4.22 6.54 12.86
CA VAL A 10 3.38 6.87 11.71
C VAL A 10 2.33 5.80 11.41
N ARG A 11 2.59 4.53 11.75
CA ARG A 11 1.68 3.40 11.50
C ARG A 11 0.37 3.55 12.27
N SER A 12 0.43 3.99 13.54
CA SER A 12 -0.78 4.26 14.33
C SER A 12 -1.66 5.32 13.66
N ILE A 13 -1.04 6.36 13.08
CA ILE A 13 -1.76 7.43 12.38
C ILE A 13 -2.36 6.91 11.07
N LEU A 14 -1.57 6.17 10.28
CA LEU A 14 -2.05 5.58 9.03
C LEU A 14 -3.22 4.61 9.28
N ALA A 15 -3.13 3.77 10.31
CA ALA A 15 -4.20 2.86 10.71
C ALA A 15 -5.47 3.62 11.13
N HIS A 16 -5.35 4.67 11.95
CA HIS A 16 -6.50 5.49 12.34
C HIS A 16 -7.16 6.17 11.14
N VAL A 17 -6.36 6.75 10.23
CA VAL A 17 -6.89 7.34 8.99
C VAL A 17 -7.60 6.29 8.15
N CYS A 18 -6.99 5.12 7.94
CA CYS A 18 -7.60 4.02 7.20
C CYS A 18 -8.93 3.55 7.82
N ASP A 19 -9.01 3.44 9.14
CA ASP A 19 -10.25 3.13 9.86
C ASP A 19 -11.33 4.18 9.59
N GLU A 20 -11.01 5.47 9.71
CA GLU A 20 -11.95 6.57 9.42
C GLU A 20 -12.40 6.60 7.94
N LEU A 21 -11.52 6.21 7.01
CA LEU A 21 -11.84 6.09 5.58
C LEU A 21 -12.71 4.87 5.27
N ALA A 22 -12.56 3.76 5.99
CA ALA A 22 -13.36 2.56 5.79
C ALA A 22 -14.86 2.79 6.08
N HIS A 23 -15.18 3.80 6.90
CA HIS A 23 -16.55 4.20 7.21
C HIS A 23 -17.17 5.17 6.17
N MET A 24 -16.43 5.56 5.13
CA MET A 24 -16.93 6.47 4.09
C MET A 24 -17.60 5.71 2.95
N GLU A 25 -18.80 6.17 2.55
CA GLU A 25 -19.46 5.64 1.35
C GLU A 25 -18.64 5.93 0.08
N GLY A 26 -18.48 4.91 -0.76
CA GLY A 26 -17.77 5.02 -2.05
C GLY A 26 -16.25 4.98 -1.96
N VAL A 27 -15.67 4.68 -0.78
CA VAL A 27 -14.23 4.42 -0.63
C VAL A 27 -14.00 2.91 -0.66
N GLU A 28 -13.24 2.46 -1.66
CA GLU A 28 -12.85 1.06 -1.81
C GLU A 28 -11.35 0.96 -2.07
N PHE A 29 -10.73 -0.08 -1.52
CA PHE A 29 -9.37 -0.47 -1.86
C PHE A 29 -9.43 -1.74 -2.71
N LEU A 30 -8.82 -1.70 -3.90
CA LEU A 30 -8.89 -2.79 -4.86
C LEU A 30 -7.50 -3.23 -5.28
N VAL A 31 -7.22 -4.53 -5.12
CA VAL A 31 -6.02 -5.18 -5.62
C VAL A 31 -6.41 -6.26 -6.60
N ARG A 32 -5.87 -6.17 -7.82
CA ARG A 32 -6.07 -7.14 -8.91
C ARG A 32 -4.71 -7.45 -9.52
N SER A 33 -4.39 -8.73 -9.68
CA SER A 33 -3.17 -9.18 -10.32
C SER A 33 -3.30 -10.64 -10.73
N PHE A 34 -2.37 -11.11 -11.55
CA PHE A 34 -2.24 -12.51 -11.99
C PHE A 34 -3.50 -13.08 -12.65
N HIS A 35 -4.23 -12.24 -13.39
CA HIS A 35 -5.46 -12.61 -14.13
C HIS A 35 -6.56 -13.25 -13.27
N GLN A 36 -6.60 -12.94 -11.97
CA GLN A 36 -7.59 -13.43 -11.04
C GLN A 36 -8.63 -12.37 -10.66
N ALA A 37 -9.67 -12.82 -9.95
CA ALA A 37 -10.61 -11.92 -9.29
C ALA A 37 -9.88 -10.97 -8.32
N ALA A 38 -10.53 -9.86 -7.99
CA ALA A 38 -10.01 -8.93 -6.97
C ALA A 38 -9.74 -9.69 -5.66
N TRP A 39 -8.62 -9.35 -5.02
CA TRP A 39 -8.29 -9.90 -3.71
C TRP A 39 -9.29 -9.38 -2.67
N PRO A 40 -9.58 -10.15 -1.61
CA PRO A 40 -10.51 -9.76 -0.55
C PRO A 40 -9.84 -8.76 0.41
N VAL A 41 -9.38 -7.62 -0.10
CA VAL A 41 -8.71 -6.56 0.67
C VAL A 41 -9.69 -5.61 1.34
N SER A 42 -9.27 -5.00 2.45
CA SER A 42 -10.02 -3.97 3.17
C SER A 42 -9.28 -2.63 3.27
N VAL A 43 -10.05 -1.56 3.48
CA VAL A 43 -9.52 -0.19 3.63
C VAL A 43 -8.88 0.00 5.01
N ASP A 44 -9.46 -0.55 6.06
CA ASP A 44 -9.00 -0.41 7.44
C ASP A 44 -7.67 -1.14 7.71
N VAL A 45 -7.52 -2.36 7.21
CA VAL A 45 -6.37 -3.22 7.49
C VAL A 45 -5.38 -3.26 6.32
N ASP A 46 -5.80 -3.73 5.15
CA ASP A 46 -4.85 -4.01 4.05
C ASP A 46 -4.24 -2.75 3.45
N LEU A 47 -5.03 -1.68 3.31
CA LEU A 47 -4.51 -0.41 2.85
C LEU A 47 -3.52 0.18 3.87
N ALA A 48 -3.80 0.09 5.18
CA ALA A 48 -2.86 0.54 6.21
C ALA A 48 -1.51 -0.18 6.06
N VAL A 49 -1.52 -1.50 5.96
CA VAL A 49 -0.32 -2.34 5.74
C VAL A 49 0.45 -1.94 4.48
N LEU A 50 -0.24 -1.62 3.39
CA LEU A 50 0.40 -1.15 2.16
C LEU A 50 1.05 0.23 2.35
N LEU A 51 0.40 1.16 3.04
CA LEU A 51 0.87 2.53 3.23
C LEU A 51 2.16 2.60 4.07
N GLU A 52 2.37 1.65 4.99
CA GLU A 52 3.63 1.52 5.73
C GLU A 52 4.81 1.26 4.79
N GLN A 53 4.58 0.50 3.72
CA GLN A 53 5.60 0.04 2.77
C GLN A 53 5.74 0.99 1.57
N LEU A 54 4.75 1.88 1.36
CA LEU A 54 4.66 2.76 0.21
C LEU A 54 5.88 3.69 0.03
N PRO A 55 6.46 4.34 1.06
CA PRO A 55 7.67 5.15 0.91
C PRO A 55 8.85 4.38 0.28
N SER A 56 9.05 3.15 0.73
CA SER A 56 10.12 2.27 0.24
C SER A 56 9.86 1.86 -1.21
N ALA A 57 8.62 1.51 -1.55
CA ALA A 57 8.23 1.17 -2.91
C ALA A 57 8.41 2.36 -3.88
N VAL A 58 7.94 3.56 -3.52
CA VAL A 58 8.10 4.78 -4.32
C VAL A 58 9.58 5.10 -4.52
N THR A 59 10.39 5.02 -3.47
CA THR A 59 11.84 5.26 -3.54
C THR A 59 12.52 4.25 -4.46
N ALA A 60 12.20 2.96 -4.33
CA ALA A 60 12.75 1.90 -5.18
C ALA A 60 12.41 2.13 -6.66
N VAL A 61 11.14 2.43 -6.98
CA VAL A 61 10.73 2.72 -8.37
C VAL A 61 11.43 3.96 -8.92
N ARG A 62 11.61 5.02 -8.10
CA ARG A 62 12.35 6.23 -8.49
C ARG A 62 13.83 5.96 -8.76
N GLN A 63 14.45 5.09 -7.97
CA GLN A 63 15.88 4.75 -8.10
C GLN A 63 16.14 3.58 -9.07
N GLY A 64 15.09 2.92 -9.59
CA GLY A 64 15.23 1.73 -10.43
C GLY A 64 15.65 0.48 -9.66
N GLY A 65 15.36 0.44 -8.35
CA GLY A 65 15.60 -0.71 -7.48
C GLY A 65 14.44 -1.71 -7.45
N SER A 66 14.74 -2.90 -6.93
CA SER A 66 13.75 -3.94 -6.60
C SER A 66 13.13 -3.70 -5.23
N PHE A 67 11.91 -4.15 -5.01
CA PHE A 67 11.21 -4.01 -3.72
C PHE A 67 10.19 -5.13 -3.50
N VAL A 68 9.61 -5.16 -2.30
CA VAL A 68 8.61 -6.14 -1.86
C VAL A 68 7.43 -5.41 -1.25
N ILE A 69 6.23 -5.91 -1.51
CA ILE A 69 5.00 -5.54 -0.79
C ILE A 69 4.48 -6.82 -0.13
N ASP A 70 4.36 -6.81 1.19
CA ASP A 70 3.86 -7.92 2.00
C ASP A 70 2.47 -7.58 2.54
N PHE A 71 1.46 -8.28 2.04
CA PHE A 71 0.11 -8.27 2.61
C PHE A 71 0.02 -9.42 3.61
N PHE A 72 0.19 -9.12 4.90
CA PHE A 72 0.17 -10.12 5.98
C PHE A 72 -1.16 -10.18 6.74
N ALA A 73 -2.19 -9.46 6.30
CA ALA A 73 -3.52 -9.58 6.87
C ALA A 73 -4.10 -10.97 6.62
N GLN A 74 -4.87 -11.46 7.60
CA GLN A 74 -5.54 -12.75 7.54
C GLN A 74 -6.49 -12.83 6.32
N GLY A 75 -6.47 -13.93 5.57
CA GLY A 75 -7.29 -14.10 4.36
C GLY A 75 -6.58 -13.65 3.07
N ILE A 76 -5.39 -13.07 3.19
CA ILE A 76 -4.54 -12.67 2.07
C ILE A 76 -3.19 -13.37 2.16
N GLU A 77 -2.37 -12.96 3.12
CA GLU A 77 -1.01 -13.49 3.34
C GLU A 77 -0.22 -13.67 2.03
N ARG A 78 -0.12 -12.59 1.22
CA ARG A 78 0.53 -12.57 -0.10
C ARG A 78 1.72 -11.63 -0.13
N VAL A 79 2.83 -12.11 -0.69
CA VAL A 79 4.05 -11.33 -0.88
C VAL A 79 4.26 -11.09 -2.37
N LEU A 80 4.18 -9.82 -2.78
CA LEU A 80 4.53 -9.37 -4.12
C LEU A 80 6.01 -8.97 -4.16
N ARG A 81 6.78 -9.57 -5.06
CA ARG A 81 8.19 -9.21 -5.30
C ARG A 81 8.31 -8.54 -6.66
N PHE A 82 8.88 -7.34 -6.67
CA PHE A 82 9.09 -6.53 -7.85
C PHE A 82 10.58 -6.50 -8.19
N GLU A 83 10.97 -7.20 -9.24
CA GLU A 83 12.35 -7.29 -9.71
C GLU A 83 12.55 -6.41 -10.95
N ARG A 84 13.48 -5.45 -10.88
CA ARG A 84 13.76 -4.56 -12.02
C ARG A 84 14.40 -5.35 -13.17
N GLN A 85 13.86 -5.16 -14.38
CA GLN A 85 14.40 -5.71 -15.63
C GLN A 85 14.30 -4.65 -16.72
N GLU A 86 15.42 -4.01 -17.06
CA GLU A 86 15.48 -2.91 -18.04
C GLU A 86 14.50 -1.77 -17.77
N ASP A 87 13.39 -1.68 -18.52
CA ASP A 87 12.30 -0.72 -18.30
C ASP A 87 11.03 -1.29 -17.66
N MET A 88 11.04 -2.57 -17.33
CA MET A 88 9.90 -3.25 -16.71
C MET A 88 10.23 -3.73 -15.30
N TYR A 89 9.19 -4.16 -14.60
CA TYR A 89 9.29 -4.95 -13.38
C TYR A 89 8.69 -6.32 -13.65
N ARG A 90 9.45 -7.35 -13.29
CA ARG A 90 8.95 -8.71 -13.15
C ARG A 90 8.32 -8.82 -11.76
N VAL A 91 7.01 -9.02 -11.73
CA VAL A 91 6.23 -9.16 -10.49
C VAL A 91 5.95 -10.63 -10.26
N THR A 92 6.34 -11.15 -9.10
CA THR A 92 5.99 -12.52 -8.67
C THR A 92 5.19 -12.46 -7.37
N CYS A 93 4.29 -13.42 -7.18
CA CYS A 93 3.50 -13.52 -5.97
C CYS A 93 3.72 -14.86 -5.27
N VAL A 94 3.97 -14.80 -3.97
CA VAL A 94 4.02 -15.98 -3.10
C VAL A 94 2.90 -15.84 -2.08
N SER A 95 2.00 -16.81 -2.00
CA SER A 95 1.03 -16.89 -0.90
C SER A 95 1.55 -17.81 0.20
N ARG A 96 1.30 -17.40 1.45
CA ARG A 96 1.60 -18.18 2.65
C ARG A 96 0.41 -19.04 3.10
N GLU A 97 -0.78 -18.81 2.53
CA GLU A 97 -1.98 -19.60 2.81
C GLU A 97 -2.03 -20.90 1.99
N ALA A 98 -2.42 -21.99 2.66
CA ALA A 98 -2.72 -23.24 1.99
C ALA A 98 -4.05 -23.13 1.22
N GLY A 99 -4.00 -23.05 -0.11
CA GLY A 99 -5.19 -23.11 -0.97
C GLY A 99 -5.31 -22.01 -2.01
N TRP A 100 -4.47 -20.98 -1.96
CA TRP A 100 -4.37 -19.99 -3.02
C TRP A 100 -3.02 -20.10 -3.74
N VAL A 101 -3.06 -20.21 -5.06
CA VAL A 101 -1.89 -20.19 -5.94
C VAL A 101 -2.21 -19.19 -7.06
N PRO A 102 -1.27 -18.32 -7.45
CA PRO A 102 -1.52 -17.40 -8.54
C PRO A 102 -1.75 -18.20 -9.84
N GLN A 103 -2.62 -17.71 -10.72
CA GLN A 103 -2.86 -18.40 -11.99
C GLN A 103 -1.60 -18.39 -12.86
N TRP A 104 -0.87 -17.29 -12.86
CA TRP A 104 0.45 -17.13 -13.47
C TRP A 104 1.47 -16.76 -12.41
N ASP A 105 2.67 -17.32 -12.47
CA ASP A 105 3.70 -17.04 -11.47
C ASP A 105 4.34 -15.65 -11.64
N VAL A 106 4.09 -15.01 -12.80
CA VAL A 106 4.74 -13.77 -13.21
C VAL A 106 3.75 -12.84 -13.90
N GLU A 107 3.80 -11.57 -13.51
CA GLU A 107 3.20 -10.44 -14.22
C GLU A 107 4.28 -9.43 -14.58
N TRP A 108 4.11 -8.70 -15.68
CA TRP A 108 5.05 -7.68 -16.13
C TRP A 108 4.37 -6.33 -16.13
N ILE A 109 5.03 -5.34 -15.55
CA ILE A 109 4.53 -3.96 -15.50
C ILE A 109 5.62 -2.99 -15.96
N VAL A 110 5.26 -2.01 -16.79
CA VAL A 110 6.18 -0.96 -17.23
C VAL A 110 6.50 -0.05 -16.05
N ARG A 111 7.75 0.44 -15.93
CA ARG A 111 8.14 1.32 -14.81
C ARG A 111 7.26 2.55 -14.65
N SER A 112 6.96 3.20 -15.77
CA SER A 112 6.15 4.41 -15.78
C SER A 112 4.75 4.11 -15.27
N GLU A 113 4.16 2.99 -15.69
CA GLU A 113 2.85 2.55 -15.23
C GLU A 113 2.85 2.23 -13.73
N LEU A 114 3.84 1.47 -13.24
CA LEU A 114 3.98 1.19 -11.81
C LEU A 114 4.16 2.47 -10.99
N ARG A 115 4.98 3.41 -11.46
CA ARG A 115 5.14 4.72 -10.83
C ARG A 115 3.81 5.46 -10.78
N ASP A 116 3.09 5.50 -11.89
CA ASP A 116 1.83 6.24 -12.00
C ASP A 116 0.75 5.61 -11.10
N MET A 117 0.72 4.28 -10.95
CA MET A 117 -0.16 3.59 -9.98
C MET A 117 0.16 3.96 -8.53
N LEU A 118 1.45 3.92 -8.13
CA LEU A 118 1.86 4.27 -6.77
C LEU A 118 1.59 5.75 -6.47
N SER A 119 1.81 6.64 -7.44
CA SER A 119 1.50 8.07 -7.31
C SER A 119 0.00 8.34 -7.26
N ALA A 120 -0.82 7.66 -8.06
CA ALA A 120 -2.26 7.80 -8.00
C ALA A 120 -2.81 7.37 -6.63
N LEU A 121 -2.30 6.26 -6.09
CA LEU A 121 -2.64 5.80 -4.74
C LEU A 121 -2.26 6.83 -3.67
N SER A 122 -1.03 7.36 -3.69
CA SER A 122 -0.58 8.32 -2.68
C SER A 122 -1.36 9.64 -2.75
N ILE A 123 -1.61 10.16 -3.95
CA ILE A 123 -2.40 11.38 -4.16
C ILE A 123 -3.82 11.20 -3.63
N GLU A 124 -4.48 10.09 -3.96
CA GLU A 124 -5.86 9.86 -3.59
C GLU A 124 -6.01 9.62 -2.08
N PHE A 125 -5.10 8.84 -1.48
CA PHE A 125 -5.05 8.69 -0.03
C PHE A 125 -4.84 10.02 0.68
N LEU A 126 -3.86 10.83 0.25
CA LEU A 126 -3.61 12.15 0.86
C LEU A 126 -4.81 13.10 0.72
N ARG A 127 -5.52 13.04 -0.41
CA ARG A 127 -6.75 13.83 -0.63
C ARG A 127 -7.84 13.45 0.37
N LEU A 128 -8.10 12.15 0.52
CA LEU A 128 -9.11 11.62 1.43
C LEU A 128 -8.72 11.85 2.90
N ALA A 129 -7.48 11.58 3.28
CA ALA A 129 -6.96 11.80 4.63
C ALA A 129 -7.11 13.27 5.07
N ARG A 130 -6.77 14.23 4.20
CA ARG A 130 -6.93 15.66 4.50
C ARG A 130 -8.39 16.07 4.68
N ALA A 131 -9.30 15.45 3.95
CA ALA A 131 -10.71 15.74 4.04
C ALA A 131 -11.35 15.13 5.30
N ARG A 132 -10.94 13.91 5.67
CA ARG A 132 -11.58 13.14 6.75
C ARG A 132 -10.92 13.32 8.12
N CYS A 133 -9.59 13.45 8.14
CA CYS A 133 -8.77 13.43 9.35
C CYS A 133 -7.79 14.64 9.38
N PRO A 134 -8.29 15.88 9.40
CA PRO A 134 -7.45 17.08 9.31
C PRO A 134 -6.45 17.21 10.47
N GLU A 135 -6.75 16.64 11.64
CA GLU A 135 -5.85 16.67 12.80
C GLU A 135 -4.68 15.70 12.62
N ASP A 136 -4.95 14.48 12.15
CA ASP A 136 -3.93 13.44 11.90
C ASP A 136 -2.93 13.87 10.83
N VAL A 137 -3.41 14.48 9.73
CA VAL A 137 -2.53 14.93 8.64
C VAL A 137 -1.60 16.08 9.03
N CYS A 138 -1.88 16.78 10.13
CA CYS A 138 -1.01 17.82 10.67
C CYS A 138 0.09 17.24 11.57
N HIS A 139 0.01 15.97 11.96
CA HIS A 139 0.99 15.35 12.83
C HIS A 139 2.36 15.25 12.12
N PRO A 140 3.49 15.57 12.80
CA PRO A 140 4.82 15.55 12.18
C PRO A 140 5.18 14.25 11.46
N TRP A 141 4.85 13.09 12.06
CA TRP A 141 5.09 11.79 11.43
C TRP A 141 4.32 11.59 10.12
N PHE A 142 3.07 12.03 10.05
CA PHE A 142 2.29 11.97 8.81
C PHE A 142 2.85 12.93 7.77
N VAL A 143 3.25 14.14 8.20
CA VAL A 143 3.88 15.13 7.32
C VAL A 143 5.17 14.58 6.71
N ASP A 144 6.03 13.95 7.50
CA ASP A 144 7.28 13.37 7.02
C ASP A 144 7.06 12.16 6.10
N TRP A 145 6.11 11.27 6.44
CA TRP A 145 5.69 10.19 5.55
C TRP A 145 5.12 10.72 4.23
N SER A 146 4.29 11.77 4.28
CA SER A 146 3.68 12.35 3.08
C SER A 146 4.72 12.88 2.09
N LYS A 147 5.83 13.45 2.58
CA LYS A 147 6.95 13.90 1.73
C LYS A 147 7.66 12.73 1.05
N ALA A 148 7.68 11.56 1.68
CA ALA A 148 8.35 10.38 1.14
C ALA A 148 7.53 9.69 0.03
N VAL A 149 6.20 9.86 0.03
CA VAL A 149 5.28 9.29 -0.99
C VAL A 149 4.80 10.31 -2.03
N SER A 150 5.13 11.60 -1.84
CA SER A 150 4.91 12.69 -2.81
C SER A 150 6.02 12.74 -3.85
#